data_AF-A0A7C8M5H7-F1
#
_entry.id   AF-A0A7C8M5H7-F1
#
_cell.length_a   1.000
_cell.length_b   1.000
_cell.length_c   1.000
_cell.angle_alpha   90.00
_cell.angle_beta   90.00
_cell.angle_gamma   90.00
#
_symmetry.space_group_name_H-M   'P 1'
#
loop_
_entity.id
_entity.type
_entity.pdbx_description
1 polymer ?
#
loop_
_entity_poly.entity_id
_entity_poly.type
_entity_poly.pdbx_seq_one_letter_code
_entity_poly.pdbx_strand_id
1 'polypeptide(L)'
;RSGFFSKALNGRWQEADEMMVKLPDELPSIFTMYLDCVYHNEVPVSNHPDGYREFDLLARIYVLAEKLMDVTAKNLVVNAMIAQGEEYSVPDKNDVCTLYDGTPEASPARKLYVDII
;
A
#
# COMPACT_ATOMS: atom_id res chain seq x y z
N ARG A 1 9.30 -3.54 10.92
CA ARG A 1 8.22 -2.78 10.26
C ARG A 1 7.21 -3.75 9.63
N SER A 2 7.62 -4.55 8.64
CA SER A 2 6.80 -5.66 8.11
C SER A 2 6.77 -6.88 9.03
N GLY A 3 5.57 -7.31 9.43
CA GLY A 3 5.37 -8.57 10.15
C GLY A 3 5.57 -9.82 9.27
N PHE A 4 5.32 -9.71 7.96
CA PHE A 4 5.52 -10.79 7.00
C PHE A 4 6.99 -11.19 6.88
N PHE A 5 7.89 -10.24 6.56
CA PHE A 5 9.32 -10.55 6.44
C PHE A 5 9.93 -11.05 7.76
N SER A 6 9.47 -10.50 8.89
CA SER A 6 9.89 -11.00 10.21
C SER A 6 9.52 -12.47 10.41
N LYS A 7 8.37 -12.93 9.92
CA LYS A 7 7.96 -14.35 10.02
C LYS A 7 8.61 -15.23 8.94
N ALA A 8 8.80 -14.71 7.73
CA ALA A 8 9.38 -15.46 6.62
C ALA A 8 10.88 -15.71 6.81
N LEU A 9 11.60 -14.70 7.32
CA LEU A 9 13.07 -14.75 7.48
C LEU A 9 13.52 -15.20 8.88
N ASN A 10 12.58 -15.51 9.79
CA ASN A 10 12.91 -16.11 11.08
C ASN A 10 12.20 -17.45 11.22
N GLY A 11 12.93 -18.51 11.56
CA GLY A 11 12.36 -19.82 11.86
C GLY A 11 12.99 -20.94 11.04
N ARG A 12 12.15 -21.88 10.60
CA ARG A 12 12.56 -23.11 9.88
C ARG A 12 12.04 -23.16 8.44
N TRP A 13 11.82 -21.98 7.85
CA TRP A 13 11.33 -21.85 6.48
C TRP A 13 12.51 -21.79 5.51
N GLN A 14 12.31 -22.30 4.29
CA GLN A 14 13.36 -22.29 3.27
C GLN A 14 13.83 -20.86 2.96
N GLU A 15 12.93 -19.88 3.04
CA GLU A 15 13.20 -18.47 2.85
C GLU A 15 14.18 -17.91 3.90
N ALA A 16 14.17 -18.45 5.12
CA ALA A 16 15.11 -18.08 6.18
C ALA A 16 16.51 -18.66 5.91
N ASP A 17 16.59 -19.89 5.40
CA ASP A 17 17.85 -20.53 5.03
C ASP A 17 18.47 -19.88 3.79
N GLU A 18 17.64 -19.54 2.79
CA GLU A 18 18.05 -18.89 1.54
C GLU A 18 18.23 -17.37 1.67
N MET A 19 17.76 -16.78 2.79
CA MET A 19 17.71 -15.33 2.99
C MET A 19 17.04 -14.58 1.83
N MET A 20 16.06 -15.23 1.19
CA MET A 20 15.40 -14.75 -0.02
C MET A 20 13.90 -15.02 0.06
N VAL A 21 13.09 -13.99 -0.18
CA VAL A 21 11.64 -14.09 -0.31
C VAL A 21 11.23 -13.70 -1.73
N LYS A 22 10.48 -14.58 -2.40
CA LYS A 22 9.97 -14.35 -3.76
C LYS A 22 8.56 -13.76 -3.69
N LEU A 23 8.32 -12.68 -4.42
CA LEU A 23 7.02 -12.01 -4.52
C LEU A 23 6.57 -11.95 -5.99
N PRO A 24 6.18 -13.10 -6.59
CA PRO A 24 5.92 -13.17 -8.04
C PRO A 24 4.66 -12.41 -8.48
N ASP A 25 3.69 -12.23 -7.58
CA ASP A 25 2.42 -11.57 -7.88
C ASP A 25 2.51 -10.04 -7.75
N GLU A 26 3.66 -9.52 -7.30
CA GLU A 26 3.86 -8.08 -7.07
C GLU A 26 4.59 -7.44 -8.24
N LEU A 27 4.07 -6.29 -8.67
CA LEU A 27 4.70 -5.49 -9.71
C LEU A 27 5.97 -4.82 -9.13
N PRO A 28 7.14 -4.93 -9.80
CA PRO A 28 8.38 -4.33 -9.29
C PRO A 28 8.29 -2.83 -9.01
N SER A 29 7.52 -2.09 -9.83
CA SER A 29 7.30 -0.65 -9.66
C SER A 29 6.58 -0.32 -8.34
N ILE A 30 5.54 -1.07 -7.99
CA ILE A 30 4.78 -0.89 -6.74
C ILE A 30 5.66 -1.25 -5.54
N PHE A 31 6.47 -2.31 -5.66
CA PHE A 31 7.40 -2.68 -4.61
C PHE A 31 8.47 -1.61 -4.37
N THR A 32 9.01 -1.00 -5.43
CA THR A 32 9.95 0.13 -5.31
C THR A 32 9.32 1.30 -4.55
N MET A 33 8.10 1.69 -4.90
CA MET A 33 7.41 2.80 -4.21
C MET A 33 7.08 2.46 -2.74
N TYR A 34 6.77 1.19 -2.46
CA TYR A 34 6.67 0.72 -1.07
C TYR A 34 8.00 0.85 -0.33
N LEU A 35 9.14 0.54 -0.96
CA LEU A 35 10.45 0.75 -0.36
C LEU A 35 10.70 2.23 -0.08
N ASP A 36 10.31 3.13 -0.98
CA ASP A 36 10.39 4.57 -0.73
C ASP A 36 9.58 4.97 0.52
N CYS A 37 8.36 4.42 0.68
CA CYS A 37 7.54 4.59 1.88
C CYS A 37 8.21 4.05 3.16
N VAL A 38 9.04 3.01 3.04
CA VAL A 38 9.75 2.40 4.16
C VAL A 38 10.99 3.20 4.54
N TYR A 39 11.78 3.61 3.55
CA TYR A 39 13.05 4.30 3.77
C TYR A 39 12.86 5.76 4.15
N HIS A 40 11.93 6.47 3.49
CA HIS A 40 11.71 7.90 3.70
C HIS A 40 10.57 8.19 4.66
N ASN A 41 9.76 7.18 5.02
CA ASN A 41 8.57 7.34 5.85
C ASN A 41 7.58 8.36 5.27
N GLU A 42 7.57 8.47 3.95
CA GLU A 42 6.74 9.38 3.15
C GLU A 42 6.25 8.62 1.91
N VAL A 43 5.03 8.90 1.47
CA VAL A 43 4.50 8.27 0.26
C VAL A 43 5.02 9.06 -0.95
N PRO A 44 5.61 8.40 -1.97
CA PRO A 44 6.09 9.08 -3.17
C PRO A 44 4.90 9.50 -4.03
N VAL A 45 4.19 10.54 -3.60
CA VAL A 45 3.09 11.12 -4.36
C VAL A 45 3.67 12.18 -5.28
N SER A 46 3.47 12.06 -6.58
CA SER A 46 3.90 13.08 -7.53
C SER A 46 2.92 14.25 -7.44
N ASN A 47 3.41 15.44 -7.07
CA ASN A 47 2.66 16.68 -7.26
C ASN A 47 2.62 17.00 -8.76
N HIS A 48 1.84 16.23 -9.52
CA HIS A 48 1.72 16.42 -10.96
C HIS A 48 0.92 17.72 -11.20
N PRO A 49 1.48 18.68 -11.97
CA PRO A 49 0.83 19.99 -12.19
C PRO A 49 -0.52 19.89 -12.90
N ASP A 50 -0.83 18.75 -13.52
CA ASP A 50 -2.08 18.50 -14.22
C ASP A 50 -3.19 17.95 -13.29
N GLY A 51 -2.93 17.82 -11.98
CA GLY A 51 -3.89 17.29 -11.01
C GLY A 51 -4.17 15.79 -11.21
N TYR A 52 -3.23 15.04 -11.80
CA TYR A 52 -3.33 13.59 -11.90
C TYR A 52 -3.44 12.98 -10.51
N ARG A 53 -4.51 12.23 -10.31
CA ARG A 53 -4.84 11.57 -9.06
C ARG A 53 -4.06 10.27 -9.00
N GLU A 54 -3.45 10.01 -7.86
CA GLU A 54 -2.63 8.81 -7.65
C GLU A 54 -3.37 7.79 -6.76
N PHE A 55 -4.69 7.86 -6.66
CA PHE A 55 -5.49 6.96 -5.84
C PHE A 55 -5.28 5.48 -6.20
N ASP A 56 -5.20 5.11 -7.49
CA ASP A 56 -4.88 3.73 -7.89
C ASP A 56 -3.50 3.31 -7.36
N LEU A 57 -2.52 4.20 -7.46
CA LEU A 57 -1.17 3.94 -6.97
C LEU A 57 -1.16 3.77 -5.45
N LEU A 58 -1.79 4.71 -4.73
CA LEU A 58 -1.96 4.63 -3.28
C LEU A 58 -2.69 3.34 -2.89
N ALA A 59 -3.75 2.95 -3.59
CA ALA A 59 -4.49 1.72 -3.33
C ALA A 59 -3.61 0.48 -3.51
N ARG A 60 -2.79 0.42 -4.56
CA ARG A 60 -1.83 -0.67 -4.79
C ARG A 60 -0.77 -0.75 -3.69
N ILE A 61 -0.22 0.39 -3.26
CA ILE A 61 0.77 0.43 -2.17
C ILE A 61 0.12 -0.02 -0.85
N TYR A 62 -1.12 0.41 -0.58
CA TYR A 62 -1.87 -0.03 0.59
C TYR A 62 -2.06 -1.56 0.58
N VAL A 63 -2.51 -2.12 -0.56
CA VAL A 63 -2.71 -3.56 -0.73
C VAL A 63 -1.41 -4.34 -0.49
N LEU A 64 -0.29 -3.86 -1.04
CA LEU A 64 1.02 -4.47 -0.79
C LEU A 64 1.40 -4.39 0.70
N ALA A 65 1.22 -3.24 1.34
CA ALA A 65 1.50 -3.07 2.77
C ALA A 65 0.61 -3.95 3.66
N GLU A 66 -0.64 -4.20 3.27
CA GLU A 66 -1.55 -5.15 3.91
C GLU A 66 -1.01 -6.59 3.81
N LYS A 67 -0.62 -7.03 2.60
CA LYS A 67 0.00 -8.35 2.39
C LYS A 67 1.28 -8.52 3.21
N LEU A 68 2.12 -7.47 3.26
CA LEU A 68 3.37 -7.47 4.01
C LEU A 68 3.19 -7.26 5.52
N MET A 69 1.96 -7.09 6.00
CA MET A 69 1.64 -6.82 7.40
C MET A 69 2.43 -5.62 7.96
N ASP A 70 2.61 -4.55 7.16
CA ASP A 70 3.27 -3.32 7.58
C ASP A 70 2.22 -2.25 7.92
N VAL A 71 1.87 -2.17 9.21
CA VAL A 71 0.87 -1.22 9.72
C VAL A 71 1.33 0.22 9.55
N THR A 72 2.64 0.49 9.66
CA THR A 72 3.17 1.85 9.51
C THR A 72 3.04 2.32 8.07
N ALA A 73 3.39 1.49 7.10
CA ALA A 73 3.21 1.80 5.68
C ALA A 73 1.73 1.99 5.34
N LYS A 74 0.84 1.12 5.83
CA LYS A 74 -0.62 1.28 5.68
C LYS A 74 -1.09 2.66 6.15
N ASN A 75 -0.69 3.08 7.34
CA ASN A 75 -1.11 4.36 7.91
C ASN A 75 -0.58 5.56 7.11
N LEU A 76 0.66 5.48 6.59
CA LEU A 76 1.21 6.52 5.72
C LEU A 76 0.37 6.70 4.45
N VAL A 77 0.01 5.59 3.81
CA VAL A 77 -0.81 5.59 2.60
C VAL A 77 -2.22 6.12 2.87
N VAL A 78 -2.84 5.73 3.99
CA VAL A 78 -4.14 6.26 4.42
C VAL A 78 -4.09 7.78 4.58
N ASN A 79 -3.06 8.31 5.25
CA ASN A 79 -2.90 9.76 5.40
C ASN A 79 -2.73 10.47 4.05
N ALA A 80 -1.99 9.87 3.12
CA ALA A 80 -1.83 10.41 1.76
C ALA A 80 -3.17 10.41 0.99
N MET A 81 -3.96 9.35 1.10
CA MET A 81 -5.30 9.27 0.48
C MET A 81 -6.25 10.33 1.04
N ILE A 82 -6.24 10.56 2.35
CA ILE A 82 -7.07 11.58 3.00
C ILE A 82 -6.65 12.97 2.53
N ALA A 83 -5.35 13.30 2.57
CA ALA A 83 -4.84 14.59 2.11
C ALA A 83 -5.21 14.86 0.64
N GLN A 84 -5.09 13.86 -0.23
CA GLN A 84 -5.49 13.98 -1.63
C GLN A 84 -7.00 14.15 -1.80
N GLY A 85 -7.82 13.52 -0.95
CA GLY A 85 -9.27 13.69 -0.96
C GLY A 85 -9.74 15.06 -0.46
N GLU A 86 -9.05 15.66 0.52
CA GLU A 86 -9.34 17.00 1.02
C GLU A 86 -8.93 18.10 0.02
N GLU A 87 -7.80 17.92 -0.66
CA GLU A 87 -7.25 18.91 -1.60
C GLU A 87 -7.84 18.81 -3.01
N TYR A 88 -8.24 17.60 -3.43
CA TYR A 88 -8.70 17.31 -4.78
C TYR A 88 -10.09 16.65 -4.79
N SER A 89 -10.38 15.78 -5.77
CA SER A 89 -11.67 15.09 -5.88
C SER A 89 -11.63 13.70 -5.27
N VAL A 90 -12.81 13.12 -5.14
CA VAL A 90 -13.05 11.73 -4.74
C VAL A 90 -12.36 10.70 -5.66
N PRO A 91 -12.01 9.51 -5.13
CA PRO A 91 -11.51 8.37 -5.90
C PRO A 91 -12.49 7.90 -6.98
N ASP A 92 -11.98 7.27 -8.02
CA ASP A 92 -12.79 6.66 -9.07
C ASP A 92 -13.20 5.21 -8.73
N LYS A 93 -14.01 4.60 -9.60
CA LYS A 93 -14.50 3.23 -9.39
C LYS A 93 -13.36 2.20 -9.39
N ASN A 94 -12.33 2.39 -10.20
CA ASN A 94 -11.21 1.46 -10.29
C ASN A 94 -10.37 1.49 -9.01
N ASP A 95 -10.16 2.67 -8.43
CA ASP A 95 -9.45 2.84 -7.16
C ASP A 95 -10.13 2.03 -6.04
N VAL A 96 -11.46 2.13 -5.97
CA VAL A 96 -12.28 1.37 -5.01
C VAL A 96 -12.17 -0.13 -5.27
N CYS A 97 -12.26 -0.58 -6.53
CA CYS A 97 -12.12 -2.00 -6.88
C CYS A 97 -10.75 -2.55 -6.49
N THR A 98 -9.66 -1.85 -6.82
CA THR A 98 -8.29 -2.25 -6.46
C THR A 98 -8.15 -2.47 -4.95
N LEU A 99 -8.69 -1.55 -4.15
CA LEU A 99 -8.63 -1.64 -2.69
C LEU A 99 -9.48 -2.80 -2.14
N TYR A 100 -10.69 -3.01 -2.67
CA TYR A 100 -11.58 -4.09 -2.23
C TYR A 100 -11.03 -5.46 -2.61
N ASP A 101 -10.58 -5.65 -3.85
CA ASP A 101 -10.07 -6.92 -4.35
C ASP A 101 -8.73 -7.29 -3.69
N GLY A 102 -7.92 -6.30 -3.33
CA GLY A 102 -6.62 -6.49 -2.71
C GLY A 102 -6.62 -6.61 -1.17
N THR A 103 -7.76 -6.40 -0.51
CA THR A 103 -7.83 -6.44 0.97
C THR A 103 -8.85 -7.46 1.48
N PRO A 104 -8.65 -8.06 2.68
CA PRO A 104 -9.66 -8.90 3.31
C PRO A 104 -10.96 -8.13 3.61
N GLU A 105 -12.10 -8.83 3.71
CA GLU A 105 -13.42 -8.21 4.02
C GLU A 105 -13.42 -7.42 5.32
N ALA A 106 -12.64 -7.86 6.32
CA ALA A 106 -12.51 -7.19 7.60
C ALA A 106 -11.56 -5.97 7.57
N SER A 107 -10.91 -5.67 6.45
CA SER A 107 -9.95 -4.56 6.38
C SER A 107 -10.67 -3.21 6.53
N PRO A 108 -10.22 -2.34 7.46
CA PRO A 108 -10.82 -1.02 7.66
C PRO A 108 -10.70 -0.11 6.43
N ALA A 109 -9.74 -0.40 5.53
CA ALA A 109 -9.57 0.34 4.28
C ALA A 109 -10.81 0.34 3.39
N ARG A 110 -11.65 -0.70 3.45
CA ARG A 110 -12.91 -0.75 2.70
C ARG A 110 -13.91 0.33 3.11
N LYS A 111 -13.76 0.92 4.30
CA LYS A 111 -14.56 2.06 4.78
C LYS A 111 -13.93 3.41 4.47
N LEU A 112 -12.62 3.45 4.26
CA LEU A 112 -11.86 4.69 4.06
C LEU A 112 -12.42 5.55 2.92
N TYR A 113 -12.71 4.94 1.78
CA TYR A 113 -13.26 5.69 0.65
C TYR A 113 -14.72 6.13 0.82
N VAL A 114 -15.46 5.57 1.77
CA VAL A 114 -16.79 6.09 2.14
C VAL A 114 -16.65 7.31 3.04
N ASP A 115 -15.64 7.30 3.91
CA ASP A 115 -15.38 8.37 4.89
C ASP A 115 -14.69 9.61 4.27
N ILE A 116 -14.10 9.48 3.07
CA ILE A 116 -13.44 10.58 2.33
C ILE A 116 -14.43 11.42 1.48
N ILE A 117 -15.67 10.95 1.29
CA ILE A 117 -16.72 11.63 0.49
C ILE A 117 -17.60 12.51 1.39
#